data_AF-X1N4K3-F1
#
_entry.id   AF-X1N4K3-F1
#
_cell.length_a   1.000
_cell.length_b   1.000
_cell.length_c   1.000
_cell.angle_alpha   90.00
_cell.angle_beta   90.00
_cell.angle_gamma   90.00
#
_symmetry.space_group_name_H-M   'P 1'
#
loop_
_entity.id
_entity.type
_entity.pdbx_description
1 polymer ?
#
loop_
_entity_poly.entity_id
_entity_poly.type
_entity_poly.pdbx_seq_one_letter_code
_entity_poly.pdbx_strand_id
1 'polypeptide(L)' 'MTVRENSVRGRVILRRDEAGKPNWSIEQTLKVCVKVDSEFENSGLLPAPRFREEVESNNLPYLMNWVQGCHFEWINPR' A
#
# COMPACT_ATOMS: atom_id res chain seq x y z
N MET A 1 -3.24 -3.05 19.10
CA MET A 1 -2.83 -3.12 17.68
C MET A 1 -3.75 -4.07 16.97
N THR A 2 -4.59 -3.56 16.07
CA THR A 2 -5.51 -4.37 15.25
C THR A 2 -4.76 -4.95 14.05
N VAL A 3 -5.21 -6.10 13.54
CA VAL A 3 -4.62 -6.78 12.36
C VAL A 3 -4.49 -5.84 11.15
N ARG A 4 -5.33 -4.80 11.06
CA ARG A 4 -5.28 -3.77 10.01
C ARG A 4 -3.99 -2.93 10.05
N GLU A 5 -3.40 -2.70 11.21
CA GLU A 5 -2.21 -1.83 11.37
C GLU A 5 -0.90 -2.52 10.94
N ASN A 6 -0.90 -3.85 10.81
CA ASN A 6 0.29 -4.67 10.53
C ASN A 6 0.40 -5.08 9.05
N SER A 7 -0.28 -4.37 8.14
CA SER A 7 -0.20 -4.63 6.70
C SER A 7 -0.06 -3.33 5.93
N VAL A 8 0.60 -3.39 4.76
CA VAL A 8 0.68 -2.25 3.83
C VAL A 8 -0.72 -1.73 3.50
N ARG A 9 -1.62 -2.64 3.10
CA ARG A 9 -3.01 -2.30 2.75
C ARG A 9 -3.73 -1.56 3.87
N GLY A 10 -3.72 -2.11 5.09
CA GLY A 10 -4.50 -1.52 6.18
C GLY A 10 -3.95 -0.15 6.62
N ARG A 11 -2.63 0.05 6.59
CA ARG A 11 -2.02 1.35 6.89
C ARG A 11 -2.26 2.40 5.80
N VAL A 12 -2.36 1.97 4.54
CA VAL A 12 -2.81 2.83 3.43
C VAL A 12 -4.26 3.28 3.63
N ILE A 13 -5.15 2.39 4.06
CA ILE A 13 -6.56 2.73 4.38
C ILE A 13 -6.63 3.75 5.52
N LEU A 14 -5.89 3.53 6.61
CA LEU A 14 -5.86 4.46 7.75
C LEU A 14 -5.44 5.87 7.32
N ARG A 15 -4.36 5.99 6.54
CA ARG A 15 -3.92 7.30 6.02
C ARG A 15 -4.94 7.97 5.14
N ARG A 16 -5.69 7.19 4.36
CA ARG A 16 -6.75 7.75 3.53
C ARG A 16 -7.86 8.31 4.41
N ASP A 17 -8.27 7.56 5.42
CA ASP A 17 -9.30 7.99 6.36
C ASP A 17 -8.88 9.25 7.12
N GLU A 18 -7.62 9.31 7.59
CA GLU A 18 -7.02 10.50 8.22
C GLU A 18 -6.95 11.72 7.28
N ALA A 19 -6.75 11.48 5.98
CA ALA A 19 -6.74 12.53 4.96
C ALA A 19 -8.16 12.97 4.51
N GLY A 20 -9.23 12.48 5.14
CA GLY A 20 -10.60 12.84 4.78
C GLY A 20 -11.17 12.08 3.57
N LYS A 21 -10.70 10.84 3.35
CA LYS A 21 -11.18 9.94 2.29
C LYS A 21 -11.05 10.47 0.85
N PRO A 22 -9.88 11.01 0.45
CA PRO A 22 -9.66 11.46 -0.93
C PRO A 22 -9.84 10.31 -1.94
N ASN A 23 -10.26 10.65 -3.16
CA ASN A 23 -10.24 9.70 -4.28
C ASN A 23 -8.84 9.67 -4.88
N TRP A 24 -7.98 8.82 -4.33
CA TRP A 24 -6.65 8.60 -4.88
C TRP A 24 -6.71 7.82 -6.18
N SER A 25 -5.93 8.25 -7.18
CA SER A 25 -5.65 7.42 -8.33
C SER A 25 -4.85 6.16 -7.93
N ILE A 26 -4.76 5.20 -8.85
CA ILE A 26 -3.89 4.03 -8.67
C ILE A 26 -2.44 4.44 -8.41
N GLU A 27 -1.93 5.43 -9.14
CA GLU A 27 -0.56 5.94 -9.00
C GLU A 27 -0.35 6.62 -7.65
N GLN A 28 -1.30 7.44 -7.21
CA GLN A 28 -1.24 8.07 -5.89
C GLN A 28 -1.27 7.02 -4.78
N THR A 29 -2.13 6.01 -4.92
CA THR A 29 -2.21 4.92 -3.94
C THR A 29 -0.93 4.11 -3.92
N LEU A 30 -0.32 3.81 -5.08
CA LEU A 30 0.97 3.14 -5.17
C LEU A 30 2.07 3.92 -4.43
N LYS A 31 2.15 5.24 -4.63
CA LYS A 31 3.11 6.09 -3.89
C LYS A 31 2.94 5.97 -2.38
N VAL A 32 1.70 5.90 -1.89
CA VAL A 32 1.41 5.71 -0.46
C VAL A 32 1.80 4.29 -0.01
N CYS A 33 1.52 3.25 -0.81
CA CYS A 33 1.95 1.87 -0.53
C CYS A 33 3.47 1.79 -0.36
N VAL A 34 4.25 2.35 -1.29
CA VAL A 34 5.72 2.38 -1.23
C VAL A 34 6.21 3.13 0.00
N LYS A 35 5.58 4.26 0.35
CA LYS A 35 5.92 5.01 1.57
C LYS A 35 5.65 4.20 2.84
N VAL A 36 4.50 3.53 2.90
CA VAL A 36 4.13 2.66 4.03
C VAL A 36 5.09 1.48 4.16
N ASP A 37 5.42 0.83 3.05
CA ASP A 37 6.36 -0.29 3.01
C ASP A 37 7.75 0.11 3.55
N SER A 38 8.24 1.27 3.12
CA SER A 38 9.52 1.83 3.62
C SER A 38 9.48 2.19 5.12
N GLU A 39 8.31 2.57 5.66
CA GLU A 39 8.16 2.79 7.10
C GLU A 39 8.14 1.50 7.90
N PHE A 40 7.59 0.42 7.34
CA PHE A 40 7.69 -0.89 7.95
C PHE A 40 9.15 -1.34 8.00
N GLU A 41 9.88 -1.20 6.89
CA GLU A 41 11.30 -1.53 6.82
C GLU A 41 12.13 -0.76 7.86
N ASN A 42 11.93 0.56 7.97
CA ASN A 42 12.57 1.40 8.98
C ASN A 42 12.24 0.98 10.42
N SER A 43 11.11 0.29 10.62
CA SER A 43 10.69 -0.27 11.90
C SER A 43 11.14 -1.72 12.11
N GLY A 44 11.94 -2.28 11.19
CA GLY A 44 12.38 -3.67 11.21
C GLY A 44 11.29 -4.69 10.85
N LEU A 45 10.20 -4.24 10.21
CA LEU A 45 9.07 -5.08 9.81
C LEU A 45 9.04 -5.25 8.29
N LEU A 46 8.70 -6.45 7.83
CA LEU A 46 8.58 -6.74 6.40
C LEU A 46 7.29 -7.52 6.12
N PRO A 47 6.12 -6.86 6.20
CA PRO A 47 4.83 -7.53 6.07
C PRO A 47 4.53 -7.99 4.64
N ALA A 48 5.23 -7.46 3.63
CA ALA A 48 5.06 -7.82 2.22
C ALA A 48 6.43 -7.96 1.52
N PRO A 49 7.22 -9.02 1.81
CA PRO A 49 8.59 -9.17 1.29
C PRO A 49 8.67 -9.10 -0.25
N ARG A 50 7.75 -9.79 -0.93
CA ARG A 50 7.70 -9.75 -2.40
C ARG A 50 7.36 -8.36 -2.95
N PHE A 51 6.52 -7.58 -2.25
CA PHE A 51 6.24 -6.21 -2.69
C PHE A 51 7.52 -5.36 -2.62
N ARG A 52 8.29 -5.48 -1.53
CA ARG A 52 9.59 -4.79 -1.36
C ARG A 52 10.57 -5.14 -2.48
N GLU A 53 10.76 -6.43 -2.76
CA GLU A 53 11.65 -6.92 -3.84
C GLU A 53 11.28 -6.29 -5.21
N GLU A 54 9.99 -6.18 -5.48
CA GLU A 54 9.48 -5.64 -6.74
C GLU A 54 9.56 -4.11 -6.78
N VAL A 55 9.52 -3.43 -5.62
CA VAL A 55 9.87 -2.00 -5.51
C VAL A 55 11.35 -1.78 -5.80
N GLU A 56 12.24 -2.58 -5.21
CA GLU A 56 13.69 -2.49 -5.42
C GLU A 56 14.07 -2.79 -6.88
N SER A 57 13.37 -3.74 -7.51
CA SER A 57 13.54 -4.08 -8.92
C SER A 57 12.83 -3.12 -9.89
N ASN A 58 12.15 -2.09 -9.37
CA ASN A 58 11.37 -1.12 -10.14
C ASN A 58 10.35 -1.77 -11.11
N ASN A 59 9.72 -2.86 -10.69
CA ASN A 59 8.75 -3.62 -11.50
C ASN A 59 7.36 -2.98 -11.45
N LEU A 60 7.20 -1.84 -12.14
CA LEU A 60 5.95 -1.09 -12.17
C LEU A 60 4.71 -1.92 -12.54
N PRO A 61 4.73 -2.81 -13.56
CA PRO A 61 3.58 -3.67 -13.87
C PRO A 61 3.13 -4.53 -12.68
N TYR A 62 4.08 -5.14 -11.97
CA TYR A 62 3.77 -5.93 -10.77
C TYR A 62 3.14 -5.06 -9.68
N LEU A 63 3.74 -3.91 -9.39
CA LEU A 63 3.30 -3.01 -8.34
C LEU A 63 1.88 -2.47 -8.59
N MET A 64 1.55 -2.13 -9.84
CA MET A 64 0.21 -1.71 -10.22
C MET A 64 -0.82 -2.83 -10.05
N ASN A 65 -0.49 -4.05 -10.51
CA ASN A 65 -1.34 -5.22 -10.33
C ASN A 65 -1.56 -5.55 -8.86
N TRP A 66 -0.52 -5.43 -8.04
CA TRP A 66 -0.61 -5.63 -6.59
C TRP A 66 -1.58 -4.64 -5.93
N VAL A 67 -1.50 -3.35 -6.30
CA VAL A 67 -2.42 -2.31 -5.80
C VAL A 67 -3.86 -2.58 -6.22
N GLN A 68 -4.10 -3.03 -7.46
CA GLN A 68 -5.44 -3.42 -7.92
C GLN A 68 -5.98 -4.64 -7.17
N GLY A 69 -5.13 -5.64 -6.94
CA GLY A 69 -5.45 -6.86 -6.18
C GLY A 69 -5.73 -6.61 -4.71
N CYS A 70 -5.29 -5.48 -4.16
CA CYS A 70 -5.63 -5.08 -2.79
C CYS A 70 -7.09 -4.68 -2.60
N HIS A 71 -7.86 -4.48 -3.67
CA HIS A 71 -9.27 -4.07 -3.60
C HIS A 71 -9.50 -2.89 -2.64
N PHE A 72 -8.77 -1.79 -2.90
CA PHE A 72 -9.09 -0.52 -2.25
C PHE A 72 -10.41 0.00 -2.81
N GLU A 73 -11.34 0.38 -1.93
CA GLU A 73 -12.70 0.79 -2.31
C GLU A 73 -12.74 1.96 -3.31
N TRP A 74 -11.72 2.82 -3.29
CA TRP A 74 -11.60 3.97 -4.18
C TRP A 74 -10.92 3.65 -5.52
N ILE A 75 -10.32 2.47 -5.68
CA ILE A 75 -9.71 2.00 -6.94
C ILE A 75 -10.61 0.99 -7.64
N ASN A 76 -11.07 0.00 -6.87
CA ASN A 76 -11.88 -1.10 -7.37
C ASN A 76 -12.90 -1.47 -6.27
N PRO A 77 -13.99 -0.70 -6.15
CA PRO A 77 -15.07 -1.01 -5.21
C PRO A 77 -15.64 -2.38 -5.56
N ARG A 78 -15.72 -3.25 -4.55
CA ARG A 78 -16.41 -4.55 -4.66
C ARG A 78 -17.89 -4.39 -4.38
#